data_AF-A0AA87M3Z6-F1
#
_entry.id   AF-A0AA87M3Z6-F1
#
_cell.length_a   1.000
_cell.length_b   1.000
_cell.length_c   1.000
_cell.angle_alpha   90.00
_cell.angle_beta   90.00
_cell.angle_gamma   90.00
#
_symmetry.space_group_name_H-M   'P 1'
#
loop_
_entity.id
_entity.type
_entity.pdbx_description
1 polymer ?
#
loop_
_entity_poly.entity_id
_entity_poly.type
_entity_poly.pdbx_seq_one_letter_code
_entity_poly.pdbx_strand_id
1 'polypeptide(L)'
;MKKQKLRKMYPEATHEELYAAFPGVELVNIRAAANRYKYYRKKKPYKRTGIVANDQLRSYCYDSNMVMRELDEASKTGRYFQTRGYRTKYPNFKAIHKAAGALGGVLRFHPFEEALDD
;
A
#
# COMPACT_ATOMS: atom_id res chain seq x y z
N MET A 1 6.32 -31.73 -0.76
CA MET A 1 5.45 -30.55 -1.02
C MET A 1 5.87 -29.90 -2.34
N LYS A 2 4.96 -29.63 -3.29
CA LYS A 2 5.29 -29.07 -4.62
C LYS A 2 5.74 -27.60 -4.51
N LYS A 3 7.05 -27.36 -4.34
CA LYS A 3 7.68 -26.04 -4.12
C LYS A 3 7.27 -24.95 -5.11
N GLN A 4 7.15 -25.27 -6.41
CA GLN A 4 6.74 -24.30 -7.44
C GLN A 4 5.29 -23.81 -7.25
N LYS A 5 4.39 -24.70 -6.83
CA LYS A 5 2.97 -24.37 -6.61
C LYS A 5 2.82 -23.42 -5.41
N LEU A 6 3.57 -23.67 -4.34
CA LEU A 6 3.62 -22.79 -3.17
C LEU A 6 4.20 -21.42 -3.53
N ARG A 7 5.27 -21.36 -4.32
CA ARG A 7 5.89 -20.09 -4.75
C ARG A 7 4.92 -19.16 -5.48
N LYS A 8 4.09 -19.71 -6.38
CA LYS A 8 3.13 -18.93 -7.18
C LYS A 8 1.91 -18.48 -6.36
N MET A 9 1.35 -19.36 -5.53
CA MET A 9 0.13 -19.06 -4.79
C MET A 9 0.36 -18.25 -3.51
N TYR A 10 1.41 -18.55 -2.75
CA TYR A 10 1.57 -18.00 -1.40
C TYR A 10 1.53 -16.46 -1.29
N PRO A 11 2.00 -15.67 -2.28
CA PRO A 11 1.92 -14.21 -2.22
C PRO A 11 0.49 -13.65 -2.12
N GLU A 12 -0.49 -14.28 -2.77
CA GLU A 12 -1.87 -13.76 -2.92
C GLU A 12 -2.93 -14.71 -2.33
N ALA A 13 -2.60 -15.98 -2.10
CA ALA A 13 -3.54 -16.99 -1.64
C ALA A 13 -4.06 -16.74 -0.21
N THR A 14 -5.37 -16.87 -0.09
CA THR A 14 -6.12 -16.94 1.17
C THR A 14 -5.85 -18.25 1.91
N HIS A 15 -6.27 -18.34 3.17
CA HIS A 15 -6.09 -19.57 3.95
C HIS A 15 -6.86 -20.76 3.35
N GLU A 16 -8.06 -20.52 2.81
CA GLU A 16 -8.91 -21.54 2.18
C GLU A 16 -8.26 -22.10 0.91
N GLU A 17 -7.71 -21.24 0.06
CA GLU A 17 -6.99 -21.64 -1.15
C GLU A 17 -5.72 -22.43 -0.82
N LEU A 18 -5.03 -22.10 0.28
CA LEU A 18 -3.86 -22.85 0.74
C LEU A 18 -4.25 -24.26 1.21
N TYR A 19 -5.38 -24.41 1.92
CA TYR A 19 -5.92 -25.72 2.31
C TYR A 19 -6.36 -26.55 1.09
N ALA A 20 -7.04 -25.92 0.13
CA ALA A 20 -7.43 -26.58 -1.12
C ALA A 20 -6.22 -26.98 -1.97
N ALA A 21 -5.16 -26.18 -1.98
CA ALA A 21 -3.95 -26.45 -2.76
C ALA A 21 -3.06 -27.55 -2.16
N PHE A 22 -3.12 -27.73 -0.84
CA PHE A 22 -2.34 -28.71 -0.06
C PHE A 22 -3.25 -29.45 0.95
N PRO A 23 -4.16 -30.32 0.47
CA PRO A 23 -5.04 -31.06 1.37
C PRO A 23 -4.21 -31.94 2.32
N GLY A 24 -4.59 -31.95 3.60
CA GLY A 24 -3.91 -32.72 4.65
C GLY A 24 -2.63 -32.08 5.21
N VAL A 25 -2.26 -30.86 4.78
CA VAL A 25 -1.13 -30.11 5.35
C VAL A 25 -1.65 -28.98 6.24
N GLU A 26 -1.27 -29.00 7.50
CA GLU A 26 -1.52 -27.92 8.45
C GLU A 26 -0.94 -26.57 7.99
N LEU A 27 -1.68 -25.48 8.21
CA LEU A 27 -1.24 -24.12 7.86
C LEU A 27 0.12 -23.76 8.48
N VAL A 28 0.40 -24.28 9.67
CA VAL A 28 1.68 -24.10 10.37
C VAL A 28 2.84 -24.66 9.53
N ASN A 29 2.66 -25.84 8.93
CA ASN A 29 3.66 -26.48 8.07
C ASN A 29 3.79 -25.74 6.74
N ILE A 30 2.69 -25.24 6.18
CA ILE A 30 2.72 -24.40 4.97
C ILE A 30 3.49 -23.10 5.24
N ARG A 31 3.25 -22.43 6.37
CA ARG A 31 3.99 -21.22 6.79
C ARG A 31 5.47 -21.52 7.05
N ALA A 32 5.79 -22.62 7.73
CA ALA A 32 7.16 -23.04 7.97
C ALA A 32 7.91 -23.30 6.65
N ALA A 33 7.26 -23.97 5.69
CA ALA A 33 7.82 -24.16 4.35
C ALA A 33 8.01 -22.84 3.59
N ALA A 34 7.03 -21.94 3.65
CA ALA A 34 7.12 -20.62 3.01
C ALA A 34 8.26 -19.78 3.61
N ASN A 35 8.41 -19.78 4.93
CA ASN A 35 9.52 -19.10 5.63
C ASN A 35 10.88 -19.69 5.23
N ARG A 36 11.00 -21.02 5.19
CA ARG A 36 12.22 -21.73 4.75
C ARG A 36 12.63 -21.31 3.33
N TYR A 37 11.66 -21.08 2.44
CA TYR A 37 11.92 -20.68 1.06
C TYR A 37 11.82 -19.17 0.81
N LYS A 38 11.66 -18.35 1.86
CA LYS A 38 11.52 -16.88 1.78
C LYS A 38 10.40 -16.43 0.85
N TYR A 39 9.29 -17.16 0.83
CA TYR A 39 8.07 -16.73 0.13
C TYR A 39 7.28 -15.83 1.06
N TYR A 40 7.13 -14.57 0.69
CA TYR A 40 6.42 -13.56 1.47
C TYR A 40 5.06 -13.29 0.85
N ARG A 41 4.09 -12.95 1.71
CA ARG A 41 2.80 -12.42 1.24
C ARG A 41 3.00 -11.03 0.65
N LYS A 42 2.20 -10.69 -0.37
CA LYS A 42 2.13 -9.33 -0.91
C LYS A 42 1.83 -8.38 0.25
N LYS A 43 2.58 -7.27 0.35
CA LYS A 43 2.30 -6.24 1.36
C LYS A 43 0.83 -5.82 1.21
N LYS A 44 0.14 -5.58 2.31
CA LYS A 44 -1.21 -5.01 2.25
C LYS A 44 -1.11 -3.55 1.78
N PRO A 45 -2.03 -3.07 0.94
CA PRO A 45 -2.14 -1.65 0.61
C PRO A 45 -2.21 -0.80 1.88
N TYR A 46 -1.69 0.42 1.78
CA TYR A 46 -1.79 1.38 2.87
C TYR A 46 -3.25 1.71 3.16
N LYS A 47 -3.60 1.84 4.46
CA LYS A 47 -4.96 2.24 4.86
C LYS A 47 -5.33 3.56 4.20
N ARG A 48 -6.53 3.63 3.61
CA ARG A 48 -7.14 4.86 3.10
C ARG A 48 -7.45 5.81 4.26
N THR A 49 -7.30 7.09 3.99
CA THR A 49 -7.40 8.21 4.92
C THR A 49 -8.70 8.99 4.74
N GLY A 50 -9.36 8.82 3.59
CA GLY A 50 -10.54 9.59 3.20
C GLY A 50 -10.20 10.94 2.57
N ILE A 51 -8.92 11.32 2.56
CA ILE A 51 -8.42 12.53 1.90
C ILE A 51 -7.84 12.11 0.56
N VAL A 52 -8.49 12.52 -0.54
CA VAL A 52 -8.16 12.09 -1.91
C VAL A 52 -6.67 12.24 -2.21
N ALA A 53 -6.09 13.41 -1.92
CA ALA A 53 -4.68 13.68 -2.21
C ALA A 53 -3.72 12.76 -1.40
N ASN A 54 -4.04 12.45 -0.14
CA ASN A 54 -3.23 11.52 0.65
C ASN A 54 -3.40 10.08 0.16
N ASP A 55 -4.61 9.70 -0.24
CA ASP A 55 -4.89 8.35 -0.72
C ASP A 55 -4.19 8.09 -2.06
N GLN A 56 -4.12 9.08 -2.95
CA GLN A 56 -3.34 9.01 -4.19
C GLN A 56 -1.84 8.81 -3.92
N LEU A 57 -1.25 9.62 -3.02
CA LEU A 57 0.16 9.45 -2.62
C LEU A 57 0.42 8.06 -2.04
N ARG A 58 -0.50 7.56 -1.20
CA ARG A 58 -0.36 6.26 -0.55
C ARG A 58 -0.47 5.10 -1.53
N SER A 59 -1.38 5.18 -2.50
CA SER A 59 -1.46 4.19 -3.59
C SER A 59 -0.15 4.19 -4.40
N TYR A 60 0.33 5.37 -4.80
CA TYR A 60 1.58 5.47 -5.57
C TYR A 60 2.80 4.89 -4.83
N CYS A 61 2.94 5.20 -3.54
CA CYS A 61 4.02 4.62 -2.73
C CYS A 61 3.87 3.09 -2.60
N TYR A 62 2.66 2.57 -2.48
CA TYR A 62 2.43 1.11 -2.44
C TYR A 62 2.87 0.45 -3.76
N ASP A 63 2.49 1.04 -4.89
CA ASP A 63 2.82 0.54 -6.22
C ASP A 63 4.33 0.62 -6.51
N SER A 64 4.98 1.65 -5.96
CA SER A 64 6.44 1.84 -6.05
C SER A 64 7.23 1.06 -4.99
N ASN A 65 6.56 0.25 -4.16
CA ASN A 65 7.14 -0.46 -2.99
C ASN A 65 7.90 0.46 -2.01
N MET A 66 7.56 1.76 -1.99
CA MET A 66 8.14 2.79 -1.14
C MET A 66 7.42 2.82 0.21
N VAL A 67 8.16 2.88 1.31
CA VAL A 67 7.55 3.03 2.64
C VAL A 67 7.25 4.48 2.96
N MET A 68 6.21 4.74 3.76
CA MET A 68 5.84 6.10 4.19
C MET A 68 6.98 6.87 4.87
N ARG A 69 7.95 6.14 5.47
CA ARG A 69 9.17 6.74 6.01
C ARG A 69 10.05 7.34 4.93
N GLU A 70 10.28 6.61 3.85
CA GLU A 70 11.04 7.09 2.70
C GLU A 70 10.33 8.28 2.05
N LEU A 71 8.99 8.25 1.97
CA LEU A 71 8.22 9.41 1.50
C LEU A 71 8.45 10.64 2.37
N ASP A 72 8.39 10.48 3.70
CA ASP A 72 8.65 11.59 4.63
C ASP A 72 10.08 12.14 4.52
N GLU A 73 11.07 11.26 4.30
CA GLU A 73 12.47 11.61 4.08
C GLU A 73 12.65 12.37 2.75
N ALA A 74 12.12 11.84 1.65
CA ALA A 74 12.18 12.46 0.33
C ALA A 74 11.48 13.83 0.32
N SER A 75 10.35 13.95 1.02
CA SER A 75 9.53 15.16 1.07
C SER A 75 10.00 16.17 2.12
N LYS A 76 10.95 15.80 2.98
CA LYS A 76 11.37 16.58 4.18
C LYS A 76 10.17 17.00 5.04
N THR A 77 9.22 16.09 5.23
CA THR A 77 7.99 16.29 6.02
C THR A 77 8.08 15.67 7.43
N GLY A 78 9.21 15.04 7.76
CA GLY A 78 9.52 14.52 9.08
C GLY A 78 8.84 13.19 9.35
N ARG A 79 7.68 13.19 10.00
CA ARG A 79 6.89 11.98 10.30
C ARG A 79 5.41 12.14 9.93
N TYR A 80 5.12 13.07 9.02
CA TYR A 80 3.76 13.45 8.70
C TYR A 80 2.99 12.26 8.12
N PHE A 81 3.49 11.62 7.06
CA PHE A 81 2.80 10.51 6.41
C PHE A 81 2.86 9.21 7.23
N GLN A 82 3.91 9.04 8.05
CA GLN A 82 4.02 7.93 8.99
C GLN A 82 2.95 7.96 10.10
N THR A 83 2.68 9.13 10.69
CA THR A 83 1.93 9.22 11.97
C THR A 83 0.61 9.98 11.89
N ARG A 84 0.54 11.08 11.14
CA ARG A 84 -0.55 12.07 11.20
C ARG A 84 -1.38 12.16 9.93
N GLY A 85 -0.82 11.79 8.77
CA GLY A 85 -1.45 11.98 7.46
C GLY A 85 -2.82 11.32 7.30
N TYR A 86 -3.12 10.29 8.10
CA TYR A 86 -4.41 9.58 8.05
C TYR A 86 -5.43 9.94 9.14
N ARG A 87 -5.06 10.72 10.16
CA ARG A 87 -5.94 10.97 11.33
C ARG A 87 -6.55 12.37 11.38
N THR A 88 -6.04 13.32 10.60
CA THR A 88 -6.44 14.74 10.74
C THR A 88 -7.54 15.09 9.74
N LYS A 89 -8.64 15.67 10.22
CA LYS A 89 -9.73 16.22 9.39
C LYS A 89 -9.25 17.33 8.42
N TYR A 90 -8.16 18.00 8.78
CA TYR A 90 -7.51 19.04 8.00
C TYR A 90 -6.12 18.57 7.53
N PRO A 91 -5.98 18.11 6.27
CA PRO A 91 -4.68 17.77 5.72
C PRO A 91 -3.75 18.99 5.64
N ASN A 92 -2.46 18.75 5.80
CA ASN A 92 -1.44 19.76 5.59
C ASN A 92 -1.08 19.77 4.10
N PHE A 93 -1.75 20.62 3.32
CA PHE A 93 -1.53 20.73 1.88
C PHE A 93 -0.09 21.08 1.51
N LYS A 94 0.65 21.79 2.37
CA LYS A 94 2.08 22.06 2.15
C LYS A 94 2.92 20.79 2.19
N ALA A 95 2.61 19.86 3.10
CA ALA A 95 3.26 18.56 3.16
C ALA A 95 2.91 17.70 1.93
N ILE A 96 1.63 17.69 1.54
CA ILE A 96 1.14 16.97 0.36
C ILE A 96 1.80 17.49 -0.92
N HIS A 97 1.89 18.81 -1.09
CA HIS A 97 2.55 19.44 -2.24
C HIS A 97 4.03 19.05 -2.33
N LYS A 98 4.76 19.09 -1.21
CA LYS A 98 6.16 18.63 -1.16
C LYS A 98 6.30 17.15 -1.52
N ALA A 99 5.37 16.31 -1.07
CA ALA A 99 5.38 14.89 -1.39
C ALA A 99 5.08 14.61 -2.86
N ALA A 100 4.09 15.31 -3.43
CA ALA A 100 3.84 15.24 -4.87
C ALA A 100 5.10 15.62 -5.66
N GLY A 101 5.76 16.74 -5.31
CA GLY A 101 6.99 17.16 -5.96
C GLY A 101 8.16 16.18 -5.79
N ALA A 102 8.33 15.60 -4.59
CA ALA A 102 9.37 14.60 -4.33
C ALA A 102 9.19 13.30 -5.13
N LEU A 103 7.95 12.97 -5.48
CA LEU A 103 7.60 11.84 -6.35
C LEU A 103 7.64 12.20 -7.85
N GLY A 104 8.03 13.43 -8.20
CA GLY A 104 8.03 13.93 -9.58
C GLY A 104 6.64 14.28 -10.13
N GLY A 105 5.63 14.36 -9.26
CA GLY A 105 4.26 14.73 -9.59
C GLY A 105 3.94 16.19 -9.31
N VAL A 106 2.69 16.58 -9.59
CA VAL A 106 2.14 17.91 -9.31
C VAL A 106 0.81 17.80 -8.58
N LEU A 107 0.58 18.69 -7.62
CA LEU A 107 -0.72 18.83 -6.98
C LEU A 107 -1.61 19.68 -7.89
N ARG A 108 -2.74 19.12 -8.34
CA ARG A 108 -3.74 19.86 -9.14
C ARG A 108 -4.99 20.10 -8.33
N PHE A 109 -5.51 21.32 -8.42
CA PHE A 109 -6.83 21.66 -7.95
C PHE A 109 -7.80 21.47 -9.11
N HIS A 110 -8.85 20.69 -8.89
CA HIS A 110 -9.98 20.61 -9.80
C HIS A 110 -11.12 21.39 -9.16
N PRO A 111 -11.47 22.60 -9.67
CA PRO A 111 -12.74 23.19 -9.30
C PRO A 111 -13.84 22.23 -9.71
N PHE A 112 -14.91 22.14 -8.91
CA PHE A 112 -16.10 21.41 -9.32
C PHE A 112 -16.58 22.02 -10.64
N GLU A 113 -16.66 21.22 -11.70
CA GLU A 113 -17.49 21.58 -12.84
C GLU A 113 -18.92 21.59 -12.29
N GLU A 114 -19.48 22.80 -12.14
CA GLU A 114 -20.93 22.92 -12.15
C GLU A 114 -21.42 22.24 -13.42
N ALA A 115 -22.41 21.37 -13.25
CA ALA A 115 -23.19 20.88 -14.36
C ALA A 115 -23.77 22.08 -15.12
N LEU A 116 -23.08 22.51 -16.18
CA LEU A 116 -23.68 23.30 -17.25
C LEU A 116 -24.43 22.31 -18.14
N ASP A 117 -25.53 21.79 -17.61
CA ASP A 117 -26.66 21.34 -18.41
C ASP A 117 -27.63 22.53 -18.47
N ASP A 118 -27.51 23.34 -19.52
CA ASP A 118 -28.58 24.16 -20.09
C ASP A 118 -28.54 24.02 -21.63
#